data_AF-A0A969XZ48-F1
#
_entry.id   AF-A0A969XZ48-F1
#
_cell.length_a   1.000
_cell.length_b   1.000
_cell.length_c   1.000
_cell.angle_alpha   90.00
_cell.angle_beta   90.00
_cell.angle_gamma   90.00
#
_symmetry.space_group_name_H-M   'P 1'
#
loop_
_entity.id
_entity.type
_entity.pdbx_description
1 polymer ?
#
loop_
_entity_poly.entity_id
_entity_poly.type
_entity_poly.pdbx_seq_one_letter_code
_entity_poly.pdbx_strand_id
1 'polypeptide(L)'
;MIRVPLTLAVVAVVALGVGTTLAGPNTSKPLGPMNLWVGVDGVGTISNDSGAPFTFDGYSIASAGGFIVPANWITMSLNAADPAFVARTGQPAIVFPVDMRAAMWAKMSDTAHLIAEAHLEITATLQPGDTINLGPAFNGPTAHEDLTFTYVNSGTLESFEGMVNPPEPASLALMGLGALAPMRRRR
;
A
#
# COMPACT_ATOMS: atom_id res chain seq x y z
N MET A 1 -14.63 5.88 58.26
CA MET A 1 -14.40 4.68 57.42
C MET A 1 -15.36 4.75 56.25
N ILE A 2 -14.97 5.44 55.18
CA ILE A 2 -15.85 5.80 54.05
C ILE A 2 -15.57 4.79 52.93
N ARG A 3 -16.59 4.03 52.53
CA ARG A 3 -16.52 3.08 51.40
C ARG A 3 -16.83 3.83 50.11
N VAL A 4 -15.89 3.83 49.17
CA VAL A 4 -16.10 4.29 47.77
C VAL A 4 -16.51 3.06 46.94
N PRO A 5 -17.63 3.07 46.19
CA PRO A 5 -17.89 2.03 45.22
C PRO A 5 -17.17 2.35 43.90
N LEU A 6 -16.28 1.43 43.49
CA LEU A 6 -15.76 1.36 42.12
C LEU A 6 -16.91 0.92 41.21
N THR A 7 -17.33 1.77 40.27
CA THR A 7 -18.28 1.38 39.22
C THR A 7 -17.49 1.33 37.91
N LEU A 8 -17.20 0.11 37.45
CA LEU A 8 -16.55 -0.17 36.17
C LEU A 8 -17.58 0.05 35.05
N ALA A 9 -17.48 1.16 34.31
CA ALA A 9 -18.29 1.36 33.11
C ALA A 9 -17.52 0.84 31.89
N VAL A 10 -17.90 -0.35 31.41
CA VAL A 10 -17.47 -0.87 30.10
C VAL A 10 -18.27 -0.12 29.03
N VAL A 11 -17.61 0.77 28.29
CA VAL A 11 -18.22 1.43 27.13
C VAL A 11 -18.05 0.51 25.93
N ALA A 12 -19.11 -0.22 25.59
CA ALA A 12 -19.24 -0.87 24.29
C ALA A 12 -19.70 0.18 23.27
N VAL A 13 -18.83 0.57 22.33
CA VAL A 13 -19.23 1.33 21.15
C VAL A 13 -19.46 0.33 20.02
N VAL A 14 -20.72 -0.05 19.83
CA VAL A 14 -21.19 -0.65 18.57
C VAL A 14 -21.72 0.51 17.72
N ALA A 15 -20.97 0.91 16.71
CA ALA A 15 -21.46 1.83 15.69
C ALA A 15 -21.92 1.03 14.46
N LEU A 16 -23.21 0.73 14.42
CA LEU A 16 -23.92 0.36 13.19
C LEU A 16 -24.22 1.66 12.43
N GLY A 17 -23.45 1.92 11.37
CA GLY A 17 -23.69 3.01 10.43
C GLY A 17 -23.80 2.45 9.02
N VAL A 18 -25.03 2.19 8.56
CA VAL A 18 -25.31 2.01 7.13
C VAL A 18 -25.30 3.41 6.52
N GLY A 19 -24.21 3.74 5.85
CA GLY A 19 -24.06 4.96 5.07
C GLY A 19 -23.19 4.63 3.87
N THR A 20 -23.80 4.50 2.70
CA THR A 20 -23.10 4.47 1.42
C THR A 20 -22.54 5.87 1.16
N THR A 21 -21.28 6.09 1.53
CA THR A 21 -20.50 7.23 1.09
C THR A 21 -19.36 6.68 0.25
N LEU A 22 -19.31 7.11 -1.02
CA LEU A 22 -18.18 6.91 -1.91
C LEU A 22 -16.90 7.31 -1.17
N ALA A 23 -15.94 6.39 -1.10
CA ALA A 23 -14.71 6.58 -0.34
C ALA A 23 -13.85 7.67 -0.99
N GLY A 24 -14.08 8.92 -0.60
CA GLY A 24 -13.06 9.95 -0.71
C GLY A 24 -11.91 9.66 0.27
N PRO A 25 -10.75 10.35 0.11
CA PRO A 25 -9.64 10.23 1.04
C PRO A 25 -10.11 10.46 2.48
N ASN A 26 -9.62 9.65 3.40
CA ASN A 26 -10.04 9.68 4.80
C ASN A 26 -9.42 10.93 5.45
N THR A 27 -10.18 12.04 5.48
CA THR A 27 -9.71 13.41 5.77
C THR A 27 -9.16 13.69 7.17
N SER A 28 -8.76 12.68 7.95
CA SER A 28 -8.20 12.86 9.29
C SER A 28 -6.67 12.68 9.37
N LYS A 29 -6.04 12.04 8.38
CA LYS A 29 -4.58 11.84 8.37
C LYS A 29 -3.88 12.90 7.52
N PRO A 30 -2.68 13.37 7.92
CA PRO A 30 -1.87 14.22 7.04
C PRO A 30 -1.44 13.45 5.79
N LEU A 31 -1.42 14.15 4.64
CA LEU A 31 -0.79 13.61 3.43
C LEU A 31 0.71 13.49 3.64
N GLY A 32 1.28 12.36 3.26
CA GLY A 32 2.71 12.13 3.34
C GLY A 32 3.35 11.80 1.99
N PRO A 33 4.67 11.51 1.99
CA PRO A 33 5.47 11.39 0.77
C PRO A 33 5.32 10.08 -0.02
N MET A 34 4.71 9.04 0.56
CA MET A 34 4.51 7.77 -0.16
C MET A 34 3.19 7.79 -0.90
N ASN A 35 3.21 7.44 -2.19
CA ASN A 35 2.02 7.36 -3.03
C ASN A 35 1.84 5.95 -3.60
N LEU A 36 0.61 5.64 -4.00
CA LEU A 36 0.24 4.41 -4.68
C LEU A 36 -0.11 4.75 -6.13
N TRP A 37 0.54 4.09 -7.08
CA TRP A 37 0.23 4.16 -8.50
C TRP A 37 -0.43 2.85 -8.94
N VAL A 38 -1.55 2.94 -9.66
CA VAL A 38 -2.23 1.77 -10.22
C VAL A 38 -2.10 1.81 -11.74
N GLY A 39 -1.39 0.83 -12.28
CA GLY A 39 -1.22 0.64 -13.72
C GLY A 39 -2.51 0.21 -14.42
N VAL A 40 -2.54 0.39 -15.74
CA VAL A 40 -3.65 -0.03 -16.60
C VAL A 40 -3.91 -1.54 -16.59
N ASP A 41 -2.86 -2.30 -16.31
CA ASP A 41 -2.84 -3.75 -16.13
C ASP A 41 -3.16 -4.17 -14.69
N GLY A 42 -3.51 -3.23 -13.81
CA GLY A 42 -3.79 -3.48 -12.41
C GLY A 42 -2.54 -3.58 -11.53
N VAL A 43 -1.35 -3.31 -12.09
CA VAL A 43 -0.10 -3.36 -11.33
C VAL A 43 -0.04 -2.21 -10.34
N GLY A 44 0.06 -2.54 -9.05
CA GLY A 44 0.29 -1.58 -7.98
C GLY A 44 1.75 -1.24 -7.82
N THR A 45 2.09 0.04 -7.68
CA THR A 45 3.43 0.49 -7.32
C THR A 45 3.35 1.50 -6.20
N ILE A 46 3.95 1.22 -5.05
CA ILE A 46 4.17 2.25 -4.02
C ILE A 46 5.45 2.99 -4.37
N SER A 47 5.46 4.31 -4.29
CA SER A 47 6.65 5.13 -4.54
C SER A 47 6.90 6.15 -3.44
N ASN A 48 8.17 6.50 -3.21
CA ASN A 48 8.54 7.71 -2.48
C ASN A 48 8.78 8.85 -3.47
N ASP A 49 7.76 9.69 -3.68
CA ASP A 49 7.82 10.79 -4.65
C ASP A 49 8.41 12.09 -4.07
N SER A 50 8.93 12.02 -2.83
CA SER A 50 9.52 13.18 -2.16
C SER A 50 11.02 13.32 -2.43
N GLY A 51 11.58 14.47 -2.06
CA GLY A 51 13.02 14.74 -2.11
C GLY A 51 13.81 14.20 -0.92
N ALA A 52 13.21 13.45 0.00
CA ALA A 52 13.86 12.93 1.20
C ALA A 52 13.64 11.43 1.37
N PRO A 53 14.58 10.69 2.00
CA PRO A 53 14.36 9.30 2.37
C PRO A 53 13.17 9.17 3.31
N PHE A 54 12.42 8.09 3.16
CA PHE A 54 11.24 7.82 3.98
C PHE A 54 11.28 6.41 4.55
N THR A 55 11.00 6.29 5.85
CA THR A 55 11.08 5.03 6.57
C THR A 55 9.71 4.64 7.11
N PHE A 56 9.27 3.40 6.88
CA PHE A 56 7.94 2.93 7.27
C PHE A 56 7.93 1.54 7.89
N ASP A 57 6.97 1.34 8.79
CA ASP A 57 6.76 0.10 9.54
C ASP A 57 5.59 -0.72 9.00
N GLY A 58 4.73 -0.12 8.20
CA GLY A 58 3.55 -0.82 7.70
C GLY A 58 2.73 0.04 6.79
N TYR A 59 1.89 -0.63 6.01
CA TYR A 59 0.97 -0.01 5.09
C TYR A 59 -0.33 -0.81 4.97
N SER A 60 -1.38 -0.13 4.54
CA SER A 60 -2.68 -0.73 4.24
C SER A 60 -3.26 -0.08 2.99
N ILE A 61 -3.85 -0.91 2.13
CA ILE A 61 -4.60 -0.47 0.96
C ILE A 61 -6.00 -1.06 1.07
N ALA A 62 -7.01 -0.19 1.14
CA ALA A 62 -8.41 -0.59 1.25
C ALA A 62 -9.18 -0.24 -0.02
N SER A 63 -10.14 -1.09 -0.39
CA SER A 63 -11.06 -0.92 -1.52
C SER A 63 -12.50 -1.10 -1.03
N ALA A 64 -13.33 -0.06 -1.18
CA ALA A 64 -14.74 -0.16 -0.84
C ALA A 64 -15.49 -1.10 -1.79
N GLY A 65 -15.18 -1.04 -3.08
CA GLY A 65 -15.75 -1.86 -4.16
C GLY A 65 -15.19 -3.28 -4.28
N GLY A 66 -14.14 -3.63 -3.52
CA GLY A 66 -13.57 -4.99 -3.55
C GLY A 66 -12.68 -5.27 -4.76
N PHE A 67 -11.97 -4.24 -5.25
CA PHE A 67 -11.13 -4.33 -6.45
C PHE A 67 -9.76 -4.97 -6.21
N ILE A 68 -9.44 -5.39 -5.00
CA ILE A 68 -8.15 -6.03 -4.71
C ILE A 68 -8.19 -7.50 -5.12
N VAL A 69 -7.09 -7.98 -5.69
CA VAL A 69 -6.85 -9.38 -6.07
C VAL A 69 -5.72 -9.93 -5.19
N PRO A 70 -6.01 -10.42 -3.97
CA PRO A 70 -4.98 -10.81 -3.01
C PRO A 70 -4.04 -11.91 -3.54
N ALA A 71 -4.54 -12.78 -4.42
CA ALA A 71 -3.75 -13.85 -5.02
C ALA A 71 -2.60 -13.34 -5.91
N ASN A 72 -2.71 -12.12 -6.42
CA ASN A 72 -1.73 -11.51 -7.32
C ASN A 72 -0.82 -10.48 -6.62
N TRP A 73 -1.08 -10.22 -5.34
CA TRP A 73 -0.35 -9.23 -4.58
C TRP A 73 1.05 -9.74 -4.21
N ILE A 74 2.07 -9.01 -4.64
CA ILE A 74 3.46 -9.21 -4.24
C ILE A 74 3.68 -8.52 -2.91
N THR A 75 3.93 -9.32 -1.87
CA THR A 75 4.16 -8.87 -0.50
C THR A 75 5.51 -8.19 -0.33
N MET A 76 5.66 -7.43 0.74
CA MET A 76 6.94 -6.84 1.12
C MET A 76 7.97 -7.91 1.45
N SER A 77 7.58 -9.04 2.06
CA SER A 77 8.48 -10.19 2.24
C SER A 77 9.03 -10.71 0.91
N LEU A 78 8.24 -10.71 -0.16
CA LEU A 78 8.69 -11.11 -1.50
C LEU A 78 9.62 -10.06 -2.11
N ASN A 79 9.33 -8.76 -1.95
CA ASN A 79 10.23 -7.69 -2.37
C ASN A 79 11.57 -7.76 -1.61
N ALA A 80 11.54 -8.01 -0.30
CA ALA A 80 12.74 -8.15 0.55
C ALA A 80 13.60 -9.39 0.21
N ALA A 81 13.06 -10.34 -0.55
CA ALA A 81 13.83 -11.46 -1.09
C ALA A 81 14.67 -11.09 -2.33
N ASP A 82 14.41 -9.94 -2.96
CA ASP A 82 15.23 -9.43 -4.07
C ASP A 82 16.48 -8.70 -3.53
N PRO A 83 17.70 -9.18 -3.83
CA PRO A 83 18.93 -8.51 -3.42
C PRO A 83 19.04 -7.05 -3.88
N ALA A 84 18.45 -6.69 -5.02
CA ALA A 84 18.45 -5.31 -5.52
C ALA A 84 17.57 -4.40 -4.64
N PHE A 85 16.43 -4.90 -4.18
CA PHE A 85 15.56 -4.19 -3.25
C PHE A 85 16.26 -3.99 -1.91
N VAL A 86 16.88 -5.04 -1.36
CA VAL A 86 17.64 -4.99 -0.10
C VAL A 86 18.78 -3.97 -0.19
N ALA A 87 19.58 -4.01 -1.26
CA ALA A 87 20.71 -3.10 -1.44
C ALA A 87 20.29 -1.63 -1.49
N ARG A 88 19.13 -1.34 -2.06
CA ARG A 88 18.63 0.03 -2.23
C ARG A 88 17.90 0.55 -1.00
N THR A 89 17.18 -0.31 -0.28
CA THR A 89 16.42 0.05 0.92
C THR A 89 17.22 0.00 2.22
N GLY A 90 18.42 -0.58 2.19
CA GLY A 90 19.28 -0.75 3.37
C GLY A 90 18.78 -1.79 4.36
N GLN A 91 17.78 -2.61 3.98
CA GLN A 91 17.38 -3.76 4.78
C GLN A 91 18.55 -4.74 4.90
N PRO A 92 18.67 -5.49 6.01
CA PRO A 92 19.66 -6.55 6.10
C PRO A 92 19.33 -7.66 5.10
N ALA A 93 20.34 -8.30 4.52
CA ALA A 93 20.12 -9.44 3.64
C ALA A 93 19.49 -10.60 4.41
N ILE A 94 18.57 -11.31 3.77
CA ILE A 94 18.01 -12.56 4.31
C ILE A 94 19.12 -13.63 4.25
N VAL A 95 19.59 -14.09 5.41
CA VAL A 95 20.57 -15.17 5.53
C VAL A 95 19.85 -16.39 6.08
N PHE A 96 19.40 -17.30 5.21
CA PHE A 96 18.73 -18.51 5.68
C PHE A 96 19.74 -19.52 6.27
N PRO A 97 19.49 -20.13 7.45
CA PRO A 97 18.40 -19.91 8.42
C PRO A 97 18.78 -18.95 9.56
N VAL A 98 19.88 -18.22 9.43
CA VAL A 98 20.57 -17.47 10.50
C VAL A 98 19.91 -16.13 10.84
N ASP A 99 19.48 -15.36 9.84
CA ASP A 99 18.81 -14.07 10.01
C ASP A 99 17.74 -13.92 8.93
N MET A 100 16.48 -14.12 9.34
CA MET A 100 15.31 -13.98 8.47
C MET A 100 14.56 -12.69 8.71
N ARG A 101 15.05 -11.79 9.55
CA ARG A 101 14.27 -10.62 10.01
C ARG A 101 13.80 -9.76 8.85
N ALA A 102 14.59 -9.54 7.80
CA ALA A 102 14.14 -8.76 6.63
C ALA A 102 12.95 -9.40 5.87
N ALA A 103 12.73 -10.71 6.02
CA ALA A 103 11.57 -11.40 5.45
C ALA A 103 10.32 -11.34 6.35
N MET A 104 10.41 -10.81 7.57
CA MET A 104 9.37 -10.92 8.60
C MET A 104 8.29 -9.84 8.53
N TRP A 105 7.95 -9.38 7.32
CA TRP A 105 6.74 -8.60 7.12
C TRP A 105 5.53 -9.50 7.41
N ALA A 106 4.77 -9.12 8.44
CA ALA A 106 3.55 -9.80 8.80
C ALA A 106 2.42 -9.31 7.91
N LYS A 107 1.79 -10.25 7.21
CA LYS A 107 0.54 -10.02 6.50
C LYS A 107 -0.58 -9.84 7.52
N MET A 108 -1.07 -8.61 7.66
CA MET A 108 -2.12 -8.23 8.61
C MET A 108 -3.52 -8.45 8.03
N SER A 109 -3.67 -8.38 6.70
CA SER A 109 -4.91 -8.68 5.97
C SER A 109 -4.61 -9.02 4.51
N ASP A 110 -5.43 -9.88 3.91
CA ASP A 110 -5.35 -10.28 2.49
C ASP A 110 -6.72 -10.60 1.87
N THR A 111 -7.62 -9.64 1.93
CA THR A 111 -8.98 -9.76 1.38
C THR A 111 -9.16 -8.89 0.13
N ALA A 112 -10.24 -9.12 -0.61
CA ALA A 112 -10.60 -8.26 -1.75
C ALA A 112 -10.86 -6.78 -1.36
N HIS A 113 -11.06 -6.50 -0.07
CA HIS A 113 -11.34 -5.16 0.45
C HIS A 113 -10.17 -4.53 1.20
N LEU A 114 -9.18 -5.32 1.61
CA LEU A 114 -8.06 -4.84 2.40
C LEU A 114 -6.85 -5.76 2.22
N ILE A 115 -5.73 -5.17 1.82
CA ILE A 115 -4.40 -5.76 1.97
C ILE A 115 -3.59 -4.89 2.92
N ALA A 116 -2.85 -5.51 3.83
CA ALA A 116 -2.02 -4.78 4.77
C ALA A 116 -0.82 -5.63 5.21
N GLU A 117 0.32 -4.97 5.36
CA GLU A 117 1.52 -5.56 5.95
C GLU A 117 2.13 -4.61 6.98
N ALA A 118 2.76 -5.20 7.98
CA ALA A 118 3.55 -4.48 8.96
C ALA A 118 4.81 -5.26 9.30
N HIS A 119 5.81 -4.56 9.80
CA HIS A 119 7.07 -5.12 10.22
C HIS A 119 7.36 -4.69 11.65
N LEU A 120 7.82 -5.65 12.49
CA LEU A 120 7.93 -5.44 13.93
C LEU A 120 9.36 -5.14 14.41
N GLU A 121 10.39 -5.34 13.58
CA GLU A 121 11.79 -5.33 14.05
C GLU A 121 12.79 -4.52 13.20
N ILE A 122 12.51 -4.36 11.91
CA ILE A 122 13.31 -3.66 10.90
C ILE A 122 12.40 -2.69 10.16
N THR A 123 12.96 -1.55 9.79
CA THR A 123 12.24 -0.54 9.04
C THR A 123 12.71 -0.56 7.58
N ALA A 124 11.80 -0.40 6.62
CA ALA A 124 12.18 -0.21 5.22
C ALA A 124 12.40 1.28 4.97
N THR A 125 13.56 1.65 4.42
CA THR A 125 13.81 3.04 4.00
C THR A 125 13.79 3.15 2.48
N LEU A 126 12.83 3.88 1.94
CA LEU A 126 12.76 4.21 0.51
C LEU A 126 13.54 5.50 0.26
N GLN A 127 14.52 5.46 -0.64
CA GLN A 127 15.17 6.66 -1.14
C GLN A 127 14.20 7.46 -2.05
N PRO A 128 14.46 8.75 -2.30
CA PRO A 128 13.73 9.51 -3.31
C PRO A 128 13.64 8.78 -4.66
N GLY A 129 12.43 8.61 -5.18
CA GLY A 129 12.16 7.89 -6.44
C GLY A 129 12.14 6.37 -6.31
N ASP A 130 12.36 5.82 -5.11
CA ASP A 130 12.27 4.38 -4.92
C ASP A 130 10.82 3.88 -5.02
N THR A 131 10.69 2.65 -5.52
CA THR A 131 9.42 2.00 -5.76
C THR A 131 9.37 0.59 -5.16
N ILE A 132 8.19 0.16 -4.76
CA ILE A 132 7.85 -1.21 -4.36
C ILE A 132 6.79 -1.71 -5.33
N ASN A 133 7.04 -2.86 -5.94
CA ASN A 133 6.09 -3.50 -6.82
C ASN A 133 5.11 -4.36 -6.01
N LEU A 134 3.81 -4.12 -6.17
CA LEU A 134 2.75 -4.90 -5.54
C LEU A 134 2.17 -5.95 -6.50
N GLY A 135 2.68 -6.05 -7.73
CA GLY A 135 2.13 -6.93 -8.77
C GLY A 135 0.74 -6.50 -9.23
N PRO A 136 0.05 -7.31 -10.06
CA PRO A 136 -1.29 -7.02 -10.58
C PRO A 136 -2.38 -7.23 -9.51
N ALA A 137 -2.25 -6.49 -8.40
CA ALA A 137 -3.05 -6.59 -7.21
C ALA A 137 -4.43 -5.92 -7.33
N PHE A 138 -4.70 -5.21 -8.43
CA PHE A 138 -5.93 -4.43 -8.59
C PHE A 138 -6.68 -4.79 -9.88
N ASN A 139 -8.00 -4.91 -9.78
CA ASN A 139 -8.86 -5.22 -10.92
C ASN A 139 -9.15 -3.97 -11.75
N GLY A 140 -8.35 -3.78 -12.80
CA GLY A 140 -8.61 -2.83 -13.88
C GLY A 140 -8.11 -1.40 -13.63
N PRO A 141 -8.11 -0.57 -14.69
CA PRO A 141 -7.45 0.73 -14.70
C PRO A 141 -8.12 1.77 -13.78
N THR A 142 -9.38 1.58 -13.42
CA THR A 142 -10.16 2.51 -12.59
C THR A 142 -10.13 2.16 -11.11
N ALA A 143 -9.46 1.08 -10.70
CA ALA A 143 -9.41 0.67 -9.30
C ALA A 143 -8.90 1.81 -8.40
N HIS A 144 -7.98 2.64 -8.90
CA HIS A 144 -7.45 3.81 -8.18
C HIS A 144 -8.51 4.77 -7.63
N GLU A 145 -9.69 4.87 -8.25
CA GLU A 145 -10.78 5.77 -7.82
C GLU A 145 -11.47 5.30 -6.52
N ASP A 146 -11.31 4.03 -6.16
CA ASP A 146 -11.98 3.38 -5.02
C ASP A 146 -11.00 3.01 -3.89
N LEU A 147 -9.71 3.24 -4.11
CA LEU A 147 -8.66 2.85 -3.18
C LEU A 147 -8.31 3.96 -2.21
N THR A 148 -8.02 3.56 -0.97
CA THR A 148 -7.33 4.41 0.00
C THR A 148 -6.01 3.76 0.38
N PHE A 149 -4.96 4.57 0.53
CA PHE A 149 -3.62 4.12 0.88
C PHE A 149 -3.15 4.83 2.15
N THR A 150 -2.82 4.06 3.19
CA THR A 150 -2.27 4.61 4.42
C THR A 150 -1.06 3.83 4.89
N TYR A 151 -0.17 4.50 5.61
CA TYR A 151 1.05 3.90 6.13
C TYR A 151 1.48 4.55 7.43
N VAL A 152 2.39 3.90 8.15
CA VAL A 152 2.96 4.39 9.42
C VAL A 152 4.42 4.74 9.21
N ASN A 153 4.79 5.98 9.54
CA ASN A 153 6.18 6.44 9.53
C ASN A 153 6.91 5.88 10.75
N SER A 154 8.02 5.18 10.55
CA SER A 154 8.75 4.57 11.67
C SER A 154 9.43 5.57 12.59
N GLY A 155 9.80 6.75 12.08
CA GLY A 155 10.49 7.78 12.84
C GLY A 155 9.55 8.59 13.73
N THR A 156 8.31 8.82 13.30
CA THR A 156 7.32 9.59 14.07
C THR A 156 6.25 8.74 14.74
N LEU A 157 6.09 7.48 14.30
CA LEU A 157 4.99 6.58 14.66
C LEU A 157 3.60 7.12 14.30
N GLU A 158 3.55 8.18 13.50
CA GLU A 158 2.30 8.77 13.02
C GLU A 158 1.83 8.04 11.75
N SER A 159 0.50 8.02 11.57
CA SER A 159 -0.13 7.50 10.36
C SER A 159 -0.32 8.62 9.34
N PHE A 160 0.01 8.33 8.09
CA PHE A 160 -0.17 9.23 6.95
C PHE A 160 -1.11 8.59 5.92
N GLU A 161 -1.71 9.45 5.10
CA GLU A 161 -2.38 9.04 3.87
C GLU A 161 -1.46 9.33 2.69
N GLY A 162 -1.39 8.39 1.75
CA GLY A 162 -0.70 8.57 0.48
C GLY A 162 -1.70 8.82 -0.64
N MET A 163 -1.30 9.59 -1.65
CA MET A 163 -2.16 9.77 -2.82
C MET A 163 -2.26 8.46 -3.60
N VAL A 164 -3.47 8.13 -4.07
CA VAL A 164 -3.68 7.05 -5.02
C VAL A 164 -3.83 7.67 -6.42
N ASN A 165 -2.88 7.36 -7.29
CA ASN A 165 -2.75 7.97 -8.60
C ASN A 165 -3.17 7.00 -9.71
N PRO A 166 -3.81 7.52 -10.77
CA PRO A 166 -4.07 6.76 -11.99
C PRO A 166 -2.77 6.35 -12.69
N PRO A 167 -2.84 5.49 -13.71
CA PRO A 167 -1.70 5.21 -14.58
C PRO A 167 -1.16 6.51 -15.18
N GLU A 168 0.16 6.62 -15.33
CA GLU A 168 0.74 7.79 -16.01
C GLU A 168 0.10 8.01 -17.41
N PRO A 169 -0.22 9.25 -17.79
CA PRO A 169 -0.86 9.54 -19.07
C PRO A 169 -0.08 9.03 -20.29
N ALA A 170 1.25 8.97 -20.20
CA ALA A 170 2.10 8.43 -21.26
C ALA A 170 1.88 6.93 -21.49
N SER A 171 1.66 6.17 -20.41
CA SER A 171 1.36 4.73 -20.47
C SER A 171 0.00 4.46 -21.14
N LEU A 172 -0.98 5.32 -20.90
CA LEU A 172 -2.28 5.28 -21.59
C LEU A 172 -2.14 5.63 -23.08
N ALA A 173 -1.36 6.65 -23.41
CA ALA A 173 -1.14 7.08 -24.80
C ALA A 173 -0.41 6.01 -25.64
N LEU A 174 0.57 5.31 -25.06
CA LEU A 174 1.31 4.25 -25.74
C LEU A 174 0.42 3.04 -26.06
N MET A 175 -0.51 2.67 -25.17
CA MET A 175 -1.51 1.64 -25.46
C MET A 175 -2.46 2.06 -26.58
N GLY A 176 -2.92 3.32 -26.59
CA GLY A 176 -3.75 3.86 -27.66
C GLY A 176 -3.05 3.83 -29.03
N LEU A 177 -1.76 4.16 -29.07
CA LEU A 177 -0.93 4.10 -30.29
C LEU A 177 -0.67 2.66 -30.75
N GLY A 178 -0.43 1.73 -29.82
CA GLY A 178 -0.27 0.30 -30.12
C GLY A 178 -1.53 -0.33 -30.74
N ALA A 179 -2.71 0.07 -30.29
CA ALA A 179 -4.00 -0.37 -30.84
C ALA A 179 -4.27 0.17 -32.27
N LEU A 180 -3.66 1.29 -32.65
CA LEU A 180 -3.79 1.90 -33.98
C LEU A 180 -2.79 1.33 -35.00
N ALA A 181 -1.68 0.74 -34.56
CA ALA A 181 -0.65 0.18 -35.42
C ALA A 181 -1.12 -0.95 -36.40
N PRO A 182 -2.04 -1.88 -36.03
CA PRO A 182 -2.46 -2.93 -36.96
C PRO A 182 -3.48 -2.47 -38.02
N MET A 183 -4.08 -1.27 -37.92
CA MET A 183 -5.13 -0.83 -38.86
C MET A 183 -4.61 -0.42 -40.24
N ARG A 184 -3.29 -0.34 -40.46
CA ARG A 184 -2.72 0.17 -41.72
C ARG A 184 -2.19 -0.89 -42.70
N ARG A 185 -2.42 -2.18 -42.43
CA ARG A 185 -1.91 -3.28 -43.28
C ARG A 185 -3.02 -4.18 -43.84
N ARG A 186 -4.04 -3.56 -44.45
CA ARG A 186 -4.93 -4.22 -45.43
C ARG A 186 -5.24 -3.25 -46.56
N ARG A 187 -4.36 -3.20 -47.56
CA ARG A 187 -4.65 -2.80 -48.93
C ARG A 187 -3.91 -3.75 -49.86
#